data_AF-A0A940L2H7-F1
#
_entry.id   AF-A0A940L2H7-F1
#
_cell.length_a   1.000
_cell.length_b   1.000
_cell.length_c   1.000
_cell.angle_alpha   90.00
_cell.angle_beta   90.00
_cell.angle_gamma   90.00
#
_symmetry.space_group_name_H-M   'P 1'
#
loop_
_entity.id
_entity.type
_entity.pdbx_description
1 polymer ?
#
loop_
_entity_poly.entity_id
_entity_poly.type
_entity_poly.pdbx_seq_one_letter_code
_entity_poly.pdbx_strand_id
1 'polypeptide(L)'
;MSIKFFVAAMITVSASFALADHMGPQGDKFYDEAAHFTNACQKSPCQAPYSMKVVYNQKSRLNKMEIEEVNVLKQIAFDQAQVWGDTILEGDFYSAGRTRLDEVKAFYRDERIVGFKIRYSEKAWDTGECAFDGTKASLKGCKLGRIIEESYVSTDFRTFFTDEDRQADFSLDLH
;
A
#
# COMPACT_ATOMS: atom_id res chain seq x y z
N MET A 1 -2.13 -30.73 54.66
CA MET A 1 -0.99 -30.01 54.05
C MET A 1 -1.42 -29.67 52.63
N SER A 2 -1.75 -28.40 52.34
CA SER A 2 -2.41 -28.03 51.08
C SER A 2 -1.49 -27.19 50.21
N ILE A 3 -1.09 -27.73 49.05
CA ILE A 3 -0.27 -27.04 48.05
C ILE A 3 -1.21 -26.22 47.17
N LYS A 4 -1.08 -24.90 47.20
CA LYS A 4 -1.78 -23.99 46.29
C LYS A 4 -0.96 -23.86 45.00
N PHE A 5 -1.47 -24.39 43.89
CA PHE A 5 -0.92 -24.10 42.57
C PHE A 5 -1.30 -22.66 42.16
N PHE A 6 -0.31 -21.79 42.05
CA PHE A 6 -0.44 -20.53 41.32
C PHE A 6 -0.12 -20.79 39.85
N VAL A 7 -1.14 -20.81 38.99
CA VAL A 7 -0.96 -20.79 37.54
C VAL A 7 -0.83 -19.33 37.11
N ALA A 8 0.40 -18.88 36.90
CA ALA A 8 0.66 -17.58 36.30
C ALA A 8 0.41 -17.66 34.79
N ALA A 9 -0.68 -17.07 34.32
CA ALA A 9 -0.95 -16.93 32.89
C ALA A 9 0.00 -15.87 32.31
N MET A 10 1.04 -16.31 31.58
CA MET A 10 1.81 -15.40 30.73
C MET A 10 0.93 -14.96 29.57
N ILE A 11 0.49 -13.71 29.59
CA ILE A 11 -0.09 -13.04 28.43
C ILE A 11 1.09 -12.66 27.53
N THR A 12 1.45 -13.54 26.59
CA THR A 12 2.33 -13.18 25.48
C THR A 12 1.59 -12.20 24.59
N VAL A 13 1.90 -10.91 24.75
CA VAL A 13 1.50 -9.87 23.80
C VAL A 13 2.28 -10.10 22.51
N SER A 14 1.66 -10.79 21.56
CA SER A 14 2.11 -10.86 20.18
C SER A 14 1.96 -9.47 19.57
N ALA A 15 2.99 -8.63 19.71
CA ALA A 15 3.10 -7.41 18.92
C ALA A 15 3.21 -7.83 17.45
N SER A 16 2.12 -7.68 16.69
CA SER A 16 2.16 -7.79 15.24
C SER A 16 3.03 -6.64 14.73
N PHE A 17 4.29 -6.94 14.42
CA PHE A 17 5.14 -5.99 13.71
C PHE A 17 4.54 -5.82 12.31
N ALA A 18 3.78 -4.74 12.12
CA ALA A 18 3.43 -4.23 10.80
C ALA A 18 4.73 -3.80 10.12
N LEU A 19 5.32 -4.71 9.33
CA LEU A 19 6.51 -4.43 8.54
C LEU A 19 6.10 -3.61 7.33
N ALA A 20 5.99 -2.30 7.55
CA ALA A 20 5.61 -1.33 6.52
C ALA A 20 6.62 -1.27 5.37
N ASP A 21 7.90 -1.56 5.64
CA ASP A 21 8.93 -1.62 4.61
C ASP A 21 9.63 -2.98 4.65
N HIS A 22 9.93 -3.52 3.48
CA HIS A 22 10.77 -4.71 3.33
C HIS A 22 12.03 -4.35 2.57
N MET A 23 13.20 -4.56 3.18
CA MET A 23 14.50 -4.23 2.60
C MET A 23 15.21 -5.50 2.10
N GLY A 24 15.24 -5.65 0.78
CA GLY A 24 15.92 -6.75 0.10
C GLY A 24 17.42 -6.50 -0.11
N PRO A 25 18.10 -7.39 -0.84
CA PRO A 25 19.48 -7.16 -1.26
C PRO A 25 19.60 -5.86 -2.06
N GLN A 26 20.47 -4.95 -1.61
CA GLN A 26 20.64 -3.61 -2.19
C GLN A 26 19.45 -2.64 -1.98
N GLY A 27 18.63 -2.85 -0.95
CA GLY A 27 17.50 -1.98 -0.61
C GLY A 27 17.84 -0.48 -0.58
N ASP A 28 18.91 -0.09 0.13
CA ASP A 28 19.38 1.29 0.21
C ASP A 28 19.57 1.95 -1.16
N LYS A 29 20.17 1.24 -2.13
CA LYS A 29 20.39 1.76 -3.49
C LYS A 29 19.08 1.91 -4.25
N PHE A 30 18.10 1.04 -3.98
CA PHE A 30 16.78 1.15 -4.60
C PHE A 30 16.00 2.32 -4.01
N TYR A 31 16.14 2.60 -2.71
CA TYR A 31 15.59 3.79 -2.06
C TYR A 31 16.19 5.08 -2.67
N ASP A 32 17.51 5.16 -2.80
CA ASP A 32 18.19 6.27 -3.49
C ASP A 32 17.69 6.46 -4.94
N GLU A 33 17.58 5.38 -5.71
CA GLU A 33 17.14 5.41 -7.11
C GLU A 33 15.66 5.84 -7.23
N ALA A 34 14.80 5.41 -6.31
CA ALA A 34 13.41 5.86 -6.23
C ALA A 34 13.31 7.35 -5.87
N ALA A 35 14.10 7.83 -4.89
CA ALA A 35 14.15 9.25 -4.54
C ALA A 35 14.63 10.12 -5.72
N HIS A 36 15.62 9.66 -6.49
CA HIS A 36 16.04 10.30 -7.74
C HIS A 36 14.94 10.32 -8.80
N PHE A 37 14.23 9.21 -8.98
CA PHE A 37 13.07 9.12 -9.88
C PHE A 37 11.95 10.10 -9.49
N THR A 38 11.58 10.16 -8.20
CA THR A 38 10.55 11.08 -7.68
C THR A 38 10.90 12.53 -7.98
N ASN A 39 12.13 12.94 -7.67
CA ASN A 39 12.61 14.29 -7.98
C ASN A 39 12.60 14.59 -9.49
N ALA A 40 13.03 13.65 -10.33
CA ALA A 40 13.02 13.81 -11.78
C ALA A 40 11.60 13.90 -12.37
N CYS A 41 10.63 13.22 -11.76
CA CYS A 41 9.23 13.14 -12.22
C CYS A 41 8.26 14.10 -11.49
N GLN A 42 8.75 15.08 -10.72
CA GLN A 42 7.93 16.16 -10.16
C GLN A 42 7.15 16.97 -11.23
N LYS A 43 7.58 16.90 -12.49
CA LYS A 43 6.92 17.49 -13.65
C LYS A 43 6.74 16.43 -14.73
N SER A 44 5.75 16.65 -15.61
CA SER A 44 5.50 15.81 -16.78
C SER A 44 5.92 16.55 -18.05
N PRO A 45 6.74 15.96 -18.95
CA PRO A 45 7.41 14.66 -18.79
C PRO A 45 8.51 14.70 -17.71
N CYS A 46 8.90 13.53 -17.21
CA CYS A 46 10.04 13.38 -16.31
C CYS A 46 11.33 13.95 -16.93
N GLN A 47 12.23 14.45 -16.08
CA GLN A 47 13.55 14.90 -16.49
C GLN A 47 14.45 13.69 -16.81
N ALA A 48 15.22 13.79 -17.90
CA ALA A 48 16.19 12.76 -18.28
C ALA A 48 17.24 12.55 -17.16
N PRO A 49 17.73 11.32 -16.93
CA PRO A 49 17.54 10.10 -17.74
C PRO A 49 16.25 9.31 -17.44
N TYR A 50 15.36 9.84 -16.59
CA TYR A 50 14.20 9.10 -16.11
C TYR A 50 12.99 9.16 -17.04
N SER A 51 12.23 8.06 -17.08
CA SER A 51 10.90 8.02 -17.69
C SER A 51 10.02 6.97 -17.00
N MET A 52 8.71 7.00 -17.27
CA MET A 52 7.76 6.05 -16.70
C MET A 52 6.73 5.60 -17.74
N LYS A 53 6.24 4.36 -17.63
CA LYS A 53 5.19 3.80 -18.49
C LYS A 53 4.21 2.99 -17.66
N VAL A 54 2.91 3.18 -17.91
CA VAL A 54 1.87 2.30 -17.33
C VAL A 54 1.97 0.93 -17.99
N VAL A 55 2.18 -0.10 -17.16
CA VAL A 55 2.35 -1.50 -17.58
C VAL A 55 1.19 -2.38 -17.09
N TYR A 56 0.49 -1.99 -16.03
CA TYR A 56 -0.78 -2.59 -15.61
C TYR A 56 -1.74 -1.49 -15.18
N ASN A 57 -3.02 -1.61 -15.52
CA ASN A 57 -4.08 -0.72 -15.03
C ASN A 57 -5.43 -1.47 -15.01
N GLN A 58 -5.98 -1.65 -13.81
CA GLN A 58 -7.18 -2.43 -13.52
C GLN A 58 -8.46 -1.84 -14.16
N LYS A 59 -8.54 -0.52 -14.32
CA LYS A 59 -9.69 0.19 -14.88
C LYS A 59 -9.77 0.04 -16.40
N SER A 60 -8.66 0.28 -17.10
CA SER A 60 -8.55 0.11 -18.55
C SER A 60 -8.35 -1.35 -19.00
N ARG A 61 -8.20 -2.28 -18.04
CA ARG A 61 -7.84 -3.69 -18.26
C ARG A 61 -6.53 -3.87 -19.02
N LEU A 62 -5.62 -2.90 -18.89
CA LEU A 62 -4.28 -3.02 -19.44
C LEU A 62 -3.46 -4.00 -18.60
N ASN A 63 -2.86 -4.99 -19.24
CA ASN A 63 -1.77 -5.77 -18.66
C ASN A 63 -0.67 -5.98 -19.71
N LYS A 64 0.56 -5.60 -19.37
CA LYS A 64 1.81 -5.80 -20.13
C LYS A 64 2.87 -6.54 -19.30
N MET A 65 2.47 -7.13 -18.18
CA MET A 65 3.31 -7.87 -17.23
C MET A 65 2.87 -9.32 -17.20
N GLU A 66 3.77 -10.22 -16.81
CA GLU A 66 3.42 -11.62 -16.61
C GLU A 66 2.48 -11.78 -15.41
N ILE A 67 1.63 -12.82 -15.43
CA ILE A 67 0.58 -12.99 -14.42
C ILE A 67 1.17 -13.25 -13.03
N GLU A 68 2.33 -13.90 -12.97
CA GLU A 68 3.13 -14.13 -11.77
C GLU A 68 3.58 -12.80 -11.14
N GLU A 69 4.14 -11.87 -11.93
CA GLU A 69 4.56 -10.54 -11.46
C GLU A 69 3.38 -9.74 -10.90
N VAL A 70 2.25 -9.76 -11.63
CA VAL A 70 1.00 -9.09 -11.20
C VAL A 70 0.49 -9.69 -9.89
N ASN A 71 0.64 -10.99 -9.66
CA ASN A 71 0.23 -11.64 -8.42
C ASN A 71 1.17 -11.31 -7.25
N VAL A 72 2.48 -11.20 -7.48
CA VAL A 72 3.44 -10.71 -6.48
C VAL A 72 3.13 -9.25 -6.10
N LEU A 73 2.90 -8.37 -7.08
CA LEU A 73 2.55 -6.96 -6.81
C LEU A 73 1.20 -6.80 -6.11
N LYS A 74 0.23 -7.71 -6.32
CA LYS A 74 -1.02 -7.75 -5.53
C LYS A 74 -0.79 -8.17 -4.08
N GLN A 75 0.14 -9.12 -3.84
CA GLN A 75 0.49 -9.52 -2.48
C GLN A 75 1.18 -8.36 -1.75
N ILE A 76 2.16 -7.72 -2.37
CA ILE A 76 2.82 -6.52 -1.82
C ILE A 76 1.79 -5.43 -1.52
N ALA A 77 0.89 -5.11 -2.46
CA ALA A 77 -0.19 -4.15 -2.22
C ALA A 77 -1.07 -4.52 -1.00
N PHE A 78 -1.43 -5.79 -0.84
CA PHE A 78 -2.20 -6.27 0.31
C PHE A 78 -1.41 -6.11 1.62
N ASP A 79 -0.12 -6.49 1.64
CA ASP A 79 0.75 -6.42 2.81
C ASP A 79 0.93 -4.96 3.27
N GLN A 80 1.18 -4.03 2.32
CA GLN A 80 1.26 -2.59 2.59
C GLN A 80 -0.06 -2.03 3.14
N ALA A 81 -1.20 -2.41 2.54
CA ALA A 81 -2.52 -1.93 2.97
C ALA A 81 -2.91 -2.33 4.41
N GLN A 82 -2.23 -3.31 5.02
CA GLN A 82 -2.45 -3.64 6.44
C GLN A 82 -1.91 -2.53 7.39
N VAL A 83 -0.98 -1.69 6.92
CA VAL A 83 -0.35 -0.62 7.71
C VAL A 83 -1.28 0.58 7.93
N TRP A 84 -2.26 0.79 7.05
CA TRP A 84 -3.19 1.93 7.13
C TRP A 84 -3.93 2.00 8.47
N GLY A 85 -4.25 0.84 9.05
CA GLY A 85 -4.92 0.71 10.34
C GLY A 85 -4.21 1.46 11.48
N ASP A 86 -2.88 1.55 11.43
CA ASP A 86 -2.06 2.19 12.45
C ASP A 86 -1.65 3.63 12.08
N THR A 87 -1.94 4.09 10.85
CA THR A 87 -1.40 5.35 10.30
C THR A 87 -2.43 6.36 9.82
N ILE A 88 -3.67 5.97 9.49
CA ILE A 88 -4.56 6.80 8.62
C ILE A 88 -6.04 6.96 9.03
N LEU A 89 -6.75 6.20 9.87
CA LEU A 89 -6.47 5.01 10.70
C LEU A 89 -6.69 5.37 12.19
N GLU A 90 -6.73 6.66 12.53
CA GLU A 90 -7.01 7.18 13.89
C GLU A 90 -8.46 6.90 14.41
N GLY A 91 -9.31 6.24 13.61
CA GLY A 91 -10.68 5.84 13.96
C GLY A 91 -11.74 6.26 12.93
N ASP A 92 -11.40 7.20 12.06
CA ASP A 92 -12.35 7.90 11.19
C ASP A 92 -12.69 7.18 9.87
N PHE A 93 -12.14 5.99 9.60
CA PHE A 93 -12.62 5.17 8.49
C PHE A 93 -12.73 3.68 8.83
N TYR A 94 -13.74 3.05 8.25
CA TYR A 94 -13.91 1.60 8.26
C TYR A 94 -13.53 1.02 6.89
N SER A 95 -12.51 0.16 6.82
CA SER A 95 -12.15 -0.54 5.57
C SER A 95 -12.98 -1.82 5.35
N ALA A 96 -13.19 -2.18 4.08
CA ALA A 96 -13.73 -3.45 3.66
C ALA A 96 -12.72 -4.62 3.68
N GLY A 97 -11.43 -4.36 3.93
CA GLY A 97 -10.37 -5.39 3.98
C GLY A 97 -10.19 -6.16 2.68
N ARG A 98 -10.27 -5.47 1.54
CA ARG A 98 -10.16 -6.05 0.19
C ARG A 98 -9.33 -5.17 -0.72
N THR A 99 -8.02 -5.34 -0.62
CA THR A 99 -7.04 -4.59 -1.40
C THR A 99 -7.14 -4.92 -2.89
N ARG A 100 -6.98 -3.88 -3.70
CA ARG A 100 -6.96 -3.95 -5.16
C ARG A 100 -5.75 -3.21 -5.67
N LEU A 101 -4.87 -3.91 -6.38
CA LEU A 101 -3.86 -3.28 -7.23
C LEU A 101 -4.59 -2.52 -8.35
N ASP A 102 -4.45 -1.20 -8.39
CA ASP A 102 -5.14 -0.34 -9.36
C ASP A 102 -4.28 -0.09 -10.60
N GLU A 103 -3.00 0.22 -10.39
CA GLU A 103 -2.07 0.61 -11.44
C GLU A 103 -0.63 0.21 -11.09
N VAL A 104 0.14 -0.15 -12.11
CA VAL A 104 1.59 -0.30 -12.02
C VAL A 104 2.24 0.56 -13.10
N LYS A 105 3.14 1.43 -12.66
CA LYS A 105 4.04 2.20 -13.51
C LYS A 105 5.44 1.62 -13.40
N ALA A 106 5.95 1.04 -14.48
CA ALA A 106 7.38 0.75 -14.57
C ALA A 106 8.12 2.08 -14.74
N PHE A 107 9.15 2.31 -13.94
CA PHE A 107 10.04 3.46 -14.10
C PHE A 107 11.41 3.02 -14.58
N TYR A 108 11.98 3.87 -15.44
CA TYR A 108 13.13 3.57 -16.27
C TYR A 108 14.21 4.64 -16.10
N ARG A 109 15.46 4.21 -16.19
CA ARG A 109 16.64 5.06 -16.34
C ARG A 109 17.44 4.55 -17.53
N ASP A 110 17.76 5.42 -18.48
CA ASP A 110 18.51 5.07 -19.69
C ASP A 110 17.90 3.83 -20.40
N GLU A 111 16.58 3.86 -20.58
CA GLU A 111 15.72 2.80 -21.16
C GLU A 111 15.64 1.47 -20.38
N ARG A 112 16.39 1.30 -19.28
CA ARG A 112 16.33 0.11 -18.42
C ARG A 112 15.30 0.29 -17.32
N ILE A 113 14.47 -0.72 -17.05
CA ILE A 113 13.59 -0.73 -15.87
C ILE A 113 14.48 -0.76 -14.63
N VAL A 114 14.24 0.17 -13.70
CA VAL A 114 14.92 0.25 -12.39
C VAL A 114 13.97 -0.02 -11.23
N GLY A 115 12.65 0.02 -11.46
CA GLY A 115 11.65 -0.43 -10.52
C GLY A 115 10.21 -0.22 -11.00
N PHE A 116 9.29 -0.43 -10.08
CA PHE A 116 7.86 -0.19 -10.26
C PHE A 116 7.35 0.76 -9.18
N LYS A 117 6.43 1.65 -9.57
CA LYS A 117 5.56 2.36 -8.63
C LYS A 117 4.17 1.75 -8.76
N ILE A 118 3.68 1.15 -7.67
CA ILE A 118 2.34 0.57 -7.60
C ILE A 118 1.38 1.56 -6.95
N ARG A 119 0.13 1.57 -7.41
CA ARG A 119 -1.00 2.25 -6.76
C ARG A 119 -2.04 1.20 -6.41
N TYR A 120 -2.53 1.21 -5.18
CA TYR A 120 -3.50 0.24 -4.70
C TYR A 120 -4.48 0.90 -3.73
N SER A 121 -5.62 0.25 -3.54
CA SER A 121 -6.69 0.81 -2.73
C SER A 121 -7.59 -0.24 -2.10
N GLU A 122 -8.24 0.12 -0.99
CA GLU A 122 -9.39 -0.62 -0.44
C GLU A 122 -10.67 0.21 -0.52
N LYS A 123 -11.81 -0.48 -0.58
CA LYS A 123 -13.10 0.17 -0.39
C LYS A 123 -13.23 0.52 1.09
N ALA A 124 -13.56 1.76 1.41
CA ALA A 124 -13.73 2.22 2.78
C ALA A 124 -14.93 3.16 2.93
N TRP A 125 -15.32 3.40 4.18
CA TRP A 125 -16.34 4.37 4.57
C TRP A 125 -15.73 5.36 5.55
N ASP A 126 -15.99 6.66 5.33
CA ASP A 126 -15.73 7.73 6.31
C ASP A 126 -16.73 7.57 7.46
N THR A 127 -16.20 7.25 8.64
CA THR A 127 -16.93 7.04 9.89
C THR A 127 -16.83 8.21 10.86
N GLY A 128 -15.98 9.22 10.59
CA GLY A 128 -15.88 10.43 11.40
C GLY A 128 -17.13 11.32 11.30
N GLU A 129 -17.79 11.36 10.13
CA GLU A 129 -19.00 12.17 9.90
C GLU A 129 -20.34 11.43 10.03
N CYS A 130 -20.35 10.14 10.41
CA CYS A 130 -21.59 9.36 10.53
C CYS A 130 -21.75 8.68 11.89
N ALA A 131 -22.98 8.28 12.22
CA ALA A 131 -23.29 7.53 13.44
C ALA A 131 -22.91 6.04 13.30
N PHE A 132 -21.61 5.75 13.10
CA PHE A 132 -21.08 4.40 13.02
C PHE A 132 -21.04 3.75 14.42
N ASP A 133 -21.64 2.55 14.53
CA ASP A 133 -21.79 1.79 15.78
C ASP A 133 -20.97 0.48 15.78
N GLY A 134 -20.01 0.36 14.86
CA GLY A 134 -19.27 -0.89 14.63
C GLY A 134 -20.00 -1.91 13.74
N THR A 135 -21.28 -1.68 13.38
CA THR A 135 -22.05 -2.62 12.56
C THR A 135 -22.08 -2.24 11.09
N LYS A 136 -22.20 -3.25 10.21
CA LYS A 136 -22.39 -3.03 8.77
C LYS A 136 -23.69 -2.29 8.42
N ALA A 137 -24.65 -2.19 9.35
CA ALA A 137 -25.92 -1.52 9.13
C ALA A 137 -25.79 0.01 9.19
N SER A 138 -25.00 0.54 10.14
CA SER A 138 -24.76 1.99 10.31
C SER A 138 -23.93 2.58 9.17
N LEU A 139 -23.06 1.79 8.52
CA LEU A 139 -22.31 2.17 7.30
C LEU A 139 -23.17 2.73 6.15
N LYS A 140 -24.50 2.53 6.16
CA LYS A 140 -25.42 3.10 5.17
C LYS A 140 -25.50 4.63 5.22
N GLY A 141 -25.23 5.25 6.37
CA GLY A 141 -25.21 6.70 6.54
C GLY A 141 -23.85 7.35 6.29
N CYS A 142 -22.82 6.54 6.03
CA CYS A 142 -21.42 6.95 5.96
C CYS A 142 -20.99 7.19 4.51
N LYS A 143 -20.13 8.18 4.25
CA LYS A 143 -19.67 8.44 2.88
C LYS A 143 -18.82 7.27 2.39
N LEU A 144 -19.13 6.76 1.21
CA LEU A 144 -18.41 5.64 0.62
C LEU A 144 -17.31 6.14 -0.31
N GLY A 145 -16.10 5.61 -0.15
CA GLY A 145 -14.94 5.95 -0.96
C GLY A 145 -13.94 4.80 -1.04
N ARG A 146 -12.67 5.16 -1.26
CA ARG A 146 -11.52 4.26 -1.23
C ARG A 146 -10.35 4.92 -0.52
N ILE A 147 -9.68 4.18 0.36
CA ILE A 147 -8.32 4.53 0.82
C ILE A 147 -7.37 4.14 -0.31
N ILE A 148 -6.45 5.01 -0.71
CA ILE A 148 -5.55 4.81 -1.85
C ILE A 148 -4.12 5.18 -1.44
N GLU A 149 -3.16 4.30 -1.68
CA GLU A 149 -1.73 4.53 -1.44
C GLU A 149 -0.89 4.23 -2.69
N GLU A 150 0.34 4.72 -2.71
CA GLU A 150 1.37 4.36 -3.68
C GLU A 150 2.65 3.86 -2.98
N SER A 151 3.29 2.82 -3.51
CA SER A 151 4.57 2.28 -3.02
C SER A 151 5.57 2.08 -4.16
N TYR A 152 6.86 2.13 -3.84
CA TYR A 152 7.93 1.68 -4.73
C TYR A 152 8.22 0.21 -4.51
N VAL A 153 8.55 -0.50 -5.59
CA VAL A 153 8.91 -1.92 -5.58
C VAL A 153 10.09 -2.16 -6.53
N SER A 154 11.12 -2.85 -6.05
CA SER A 154 12.31 -3.18 -6.84
C SER A 154 12.01 -4.19 -7.96
N THR A 155 12.88 -4.27 -8.96
CA THR A 155 12.70 -5.18 -10.12
C THR A 155 12.74 -6.67 -9.77
N ASP A 156 13.28 -7.04 -8.60
CA ASP A 156 13.28 -8.41 -8.08
C ASP A 156 12.14 -8.65 -7.06
N PHE A 157 11.29 -7.64 -6.82
CA PHE A 157 10.19 -7.62 -5.86
C PHE A 157 10.61 -7.86 -4.40
N ARG A 158 11.91 -7.71 -4.07
CA ARG A 158 12.44 -7.94 -2.71
C ARG A 158 12.60 -6.69 -1.88
N THR A 159 12.54 -5.50 -2.48
CA THR A 159 12.53 -4.24 -1.74
C THR A 159 11.24 -3.51 -2.08
N PHE A 160 10.49 -3.12 -1.06
CA PHE A 160 9.31 -2.26 -1.21
C PHE A 160 9.09 -1.40 0.03
N PHE A 161 8.55 -0.21 -0.20
CA PHE A 161 8.28 0.81 0.81
C PHE A 161 7.23 1.81 0.28
N THR A 162 6.46 2.41 1.19
CA THR A 162 5.45 3.42 0.86
C THR A 162 6.10 4.69 0.27
N ASP A 163 5.42 5.34 -0.66
CA ASP A 163 5.81 6.67 -1.14
C ASP A 163 5.49 7.73 -0.07
N GLU A 164 6.50 8.11 0.73
CA GLU A 164 6.33 9.07 1.84
C GLU A 164 5.74 10.43 1.41
N ASP A 165 6.02 10.87 0.17
CA ASP A 165 5.44 12.06 -0.46
C ASP A 165 3.92 11.92 -0.77
N ARG A 166 3.38 10.70 -0.68
CA ARG A 166 1.99 10.31 -0.98
C ARG A 166 1.47 9.26 0.00
N GLN A 167 1.44 9.65 1.27
CA GLN A 167 0.66 8.98 2.32
C GLN A 167 -0.76 8.65 1.82
N ALA A 168 -1.35 7.54 2.28
CA ALA A 168 -2.63 7.11 1.75
C ALA A 168 -3.75 8.15 2.00
N ASP A 169 -4.63 8.29 1.02
CA ASP A 169 -5.67 9.31 0.97
C ASP A 169 -7.05 8.66 0.81
N PHE A 170 -8.09 9.28 1.40
CA PHE A 170 -9.47 8.84 1.24
C PHE A 170 -10.15 9.58 0.08
N SER A 171 -10.28 8.88 -1.04
CA SER A 171 -10.96 9.40 -2.22
C SER A 171 -12.44 8.97 -2.25
N LEU A 172 -13.34 9.95 -2.38
CA LEU A 172 -14.74 9.72 -2.74
C LEU A 172 -14.91 9.26 -4.21
N ASP A 173 -13.85 9.33 -5.01
CA ASP A 173 -13.90 9.06 -6.45
C ASP A 173 -13.91 7.54 -6.70
N LEU A 174 -15.11 6.95 -6.69
CA LEU A 174 -15.37 5.52 -6.90
C LEU A 174 -15.18 5.06 -8.37
N HIS A 175 -14.29 5.73 -9.11
CA HIS A 175 -14.15 5.68 -10.56
C HIS A 175 -13.20 4.58 -11.10
#